data_AF-A0A423QA61-F1
#
_entry.id   AF-A0A423QA61-F1
#
_cell.length_a   1.000
_cell.length_b   1.000
_cell.length_c   1.000
_cell.angle_alpha   90.00
_cell.angle_beta   90.00
_cell.angle_gamma   90.00
#
_symmetry.space_group_name_H-M   'P 1'
#
loop_
_entity.id
_entity.type
_entity.pdbx_description
1 polymer ?
#
loop_
_entity_poly.entity_id
_entity_poly.type
_entity_poly.pdbx_seq_one_letter_code
_entity_poly.pdbx_strand_id
1 'polypeptide(L)' 'MWADLLRAIALVLVIEGLLPFLAPERWREMMLRLSDVDGRSLRIFGGVLIGVGAVLLQFVH' A
#
# COMPACT_ATOMS: atom_id res chain seq x y z
N MET A 1 -12.20 -17.94 -7.94
CA MET A 1 -12.89 -16.66 -7.67
C MET A 1 -12.77 -16.25 -6.20
N TRP A 2 -13.50 -16.83 -5.24
CA TRP A 2 -13.37 -16.44 -3.82
C TRP A 2 -12.02 -16.79 -3.18
N ALA A 3 -11.44 -17.95 -3.53
CA ALA A 3 -10.13 -18.34 -3.04
C ALA A 3 -9.01 -17.40 -3.54
N ASP A 4 -9.12 -16.89 -4.77
CA ASP A 4 -8.12 -15.99 -5.35
C ASP A 4 -8.17 -14.60 -4.71
N LEU A 5 -9.38 -14.12 -4.39
CA LEU A 5 -9.55 -12.91 -3.58
C LEU A 5 -8.93 -13.06 -2.18
N LEU A 6 -9.19 -14.19 -1.50
CA LEU A 6 -8.60 -14.47 -0.19
C LEU A 6 -7.07 -14.55 -0.26
N ARG A 7 -6.50 -15.14 -1.31
CA ARG A 7 -5.05 -15.17 -1.54
C ARG A 7 -4.47 -13.78 -1.75
N ALA A 8 -5.13 -12.95 -2.57
CA ALA A 8 -4.69 -11.57 -2.79
C ALA A 8 -4.71 -10.75 -1.49
N ILE A 9 -5.78 -10.86 -0.69
CA ILE A 9 -5.87 -10.21 0.62
C ILE A 9 -4.79 -10.72 1.58
N ALA A 10 -4.56 -12.03 1.63
CA ALA A 10 -3.53 -12.61 2.47
C ALA A 10 -2.13 -12.07 2.12
N LEU A 11 -1.81 -11.95 0.82
CA LEU A 11 -0.54 -11.39 0.37
C LEU A 11 -0.40 -9.92 0.74
N VAL A 12 -1.45 -9.11 0.58
CA VAL A 12 -1.43 -7.69 1.01
C VAL A 12 -1.17 -7.58 2.50
N LEU A 13 -1.82 -8.39 3.34
CA LEU A 13 -1.60 -8.38 4.79
C LEU A 13 -0.17 -8.80 5.17
N VAL A 14 0.39 -9.81 4.49
CA VAL A 14 1.78 -10.22 4.71
C VAL A 14 2.75 -9.10 4.33
N ILE A 15 2.54 -8.44 3.20
CA ILE A 15 3.41 -7.34 2.73
C ILE A 15 3.31 -6.13 3.66
N GLU A 16 2.10 -5.72 4.03
CA GLU A 16 1.87 -4.60 4.96
C GLU A 16 2.44 -4.89 6.36
N GLY A 17 2.36 -6.14 6.83
CA GLY A 17 2.90 -6.55 8.13
C GLY A 17 4.43 -6.72 8.15
N LEU A 18 5.07 -6.88 6.98
CA LEU A 18 6.49 -7.20 6.90
C LEU A 18 7.39 -6.05 7.38
N LEU A 19 7.13 -4.82 6.92
CA LEU A 19 7.88 -3.62 7.31
C LEU A 19 7.80 -3.33 8.82
N PRO A 20 6.62 -3.27 9.45
CA PRO A 20 6.53 -3.04 10.90
C PRO A 20 7.13 -4.18 11.73
N PHE A 21 7.16 -5.42 11.21
CA PHE A 21 7.78 -6.56 11.89
C PHE A 21 9.32 -6.55 11.79
N LEU A 22 9.87 -6.30 10.60
CA LEU A 22 11.32 -6.33 10.37
C LEU A 22 12.06 -5.08 10.85
N ALA A 23 11.43 -3.90 10.71
CA ALA A 23 12.07 -2.62 11.03
C ALA A 23 11.08 -1.62 11.64
N PRO A 24 10.59 -1.87 12.88
CA PRO A 24 9.55 -1.06 13.50
C PRO A 24 9.92 0.42 13.68
N GLU A 25 11.17 0.73 13.98
CA GLU A 25 11.68 2.08 14.19
C GLU A 25 11.70 2.88 12.88
N ARG A 26 12.16 2.24 11.80
CA ARG A 26 12.16 2.83 10.45
C ARG A 26 10.74 3.08 9.96
N TRP A 27 9.84 2.15 10.23
CA TRP A 27 8.42 2.31 9.93
C TRP A 27 7.81 3.49 10.70
N ARG A 28 8.11 3.61 12.00
CA ARG A 28 7.64 4.73 12.83
C ARG A 28 8.15 6.08 12.33
N GLU A 29 9.43 6.17 11.97
CA GLU A 29 10.00 7.39 11.38
C GLU A 29 9.32 7.75 10.05
N MET A 30 9.05 6.76 9.20
CA MET A 30 8.35 6.99 7.94
C MET A 30 6.93 7.54 8.17
N MET A 31 6.21 6.97 9.14
CA MET A 31 4.86 7.44 9.50
C MET A 31 4.86 8.87 10.06
N LEU A 32 5.86 9.22 10.87
CA LEU A 32 6.02 10.59 11.35
C LEU A 32 6.28 11.58 10.21
N ARG A 33 7.14 11.20 9.25
CA ARG A 33 7.36 12.03 8.05
C ARG A 33 6.11 12.18 7.20
N LEU A 34 5.32 11.11 7.06
CA LEU A 34 4.05 11.15 6.34
C LEU A 34 3.00 12.02 7.03
N SER A 35 3.04 12.12 8.37
CA SER A 35 2.11 12.99 9.12
C SER A 35 2.32 14.48 8.86
N ASP A 36 3.52 14.87 8.41
CA ASP A 36 3.87 16.25 8.06
C ASP A 36 3.56 16.59 6.58
N VAL A 37 3.16 15.59 5.77
CA VAL A 37 2.79 15.80 4.37
C VAL A 37 1.36 16.35 4.29
N ASP A 38 1.20 17.46 3.55
CA ASP A 38 -0.10 18.05 3.28
C ASP A 38 -1.11 17.02 2.73
N GLY A 39 -2.32 17.00 3.32
CA GLY A 39 -3.37 16.03 2.96
C GLY A 39 -3.75 16.04 1.47
N ARG A 40 -3.56 17.15 0.76
CA ARG A 40 -3.76 17.22 -0.69
C ARG A 40 -2.73 16.37 -1.45
N SER A 41 -1.46 16.46 -1.07
CA SER A 41 -0.38 15.68 -1.68
C SER A 41 -0.58 14.18 -1.40
N LEU A 42 -0.98 13.83 -0.17
CA LEU A 42 -1.27 12.44 0.20
C LEU A 42 -2.43 11.85 -0.63
N ARG A 43 -3.50 12.63 -0.87
CA ARG A 43 -4.62 12.21 -1.72
C ARG A 43 -4.22 12.04 -3.18
N ILE A 44 -3.40 12.94 -3.73
CA ILE A 44 -2.91 12.83 -5.10
C ILE A 44 -2.03 11.57 -5.23
N PHE A 45 -1.11 11.36 -4.30
CA PHE A 45 -0.26 10.18 -4.28
C PHE A 45 -1.06 8.88 -4.23
N GLY A 46 -2.04 8.80 -3.31
CA GLY A 46 -2.95 7.66 -3.23
C GLY A 46 -3.77 7.47 -4.51
N GLY A 47 -4.25 8.56 -5.12
CA GLY A 47 -4.99 8.52 -6.39
C GLY A 47 -4.14 7.98 -7.55
N VAL A 48 -2.88 8.40 -7.65
CA VAL A 48 -1.94 7.88 -8.65
C VAL A 48 -1.68 6.39 -8.45
N LEU A 49 -1.45 5.94 -7.21
CA LEU A 49 -1.25 4.52 -6.90
C LEU A 49 -2.47 3.68 -7.29
N ILE A 50 -3.68 4.14 -6.96
CA ILE A 50 -4.93 3.47 -7.36
C ILE A 50 -5.04 3.41 -8.89
N GLY A 51 -4.78 4.52 -9.58
CA GLY A 51 -4.85 4.60 -11.03
C GLY A 51 -3.85 3.66 -11.72
N VAL A 52 -2.58 3.66 -11.28
CA VAL A 52 -1.54 2.76 -11.78
C VAL A 52 -1.91 1.31 -11.51
N GLY A 53 -2.38 0.98 -10.30
CA GLY A 53 -2.82 -0.37 -9.95
C GLY A 53 -3.98 -0.85 -10.84
N ALA A 54 -4.96 0.00 -11.09
CA ALA A 54 -6.09 -0.32 -11.98
C ALA A 54 -5.64 -0.54 -13.43
N VAL A 55 -4.73 0.30 -13.93
CA VAL A 55 -4.15 0.16 -15.28
C VAL A 55 -3.35 -1.13 -15.40
N LEU A 56 -2.48 -1.44 -14.44
CA LEU A 56 -1.73 -2.69 -14.42
C LEU A 56 -2.65 -3.91 -14.38
N LEU A 57 -3.72 -3.85 -13.60
CA LEU A 57 -4.71 -4.94 -13.53
C LEU A 57 -5.42 -5.16 -14.87
N GLN A 58 -5.63 -4.11 -15.68
CA GLN A 58 -6.16 -4.24 -17.04
C GLN A 58 -5.15 -4.82 -18.05
N PHE A 59 -3.84 -4.67 -17.82
CA PHE A 59 -2.81 -5.23 -18.70
C PHE A 59 -2.38 -6.65 -18.34
N VAL A 60 -2.52 -7.04 -17.08
CA VAL A 60 -2.19 -8.38 -16.56
C VAL A 60 -3.35 -9.37 -16.73
N HIS A 61 -4.56 -8.87 -16.98
CA HIS A 61 -5.74 -9.65 -17.33
C HIS A 61 -5.89 -9.77 -18.85
#